data_AF-A0A7V6KXS2-F1
#
_entry.id   AF-A0A7V6KXS2-F1
#
_cell.length_a   1.000
_cell.length_b   1.000
_cell.length_c   1.000
_cell.angle_alpha   90.00
_cell.angle_beta   90.00
_cell.angle_gamma   90.00
#
_symmetry.space_group_name_H-M   'P 1'
#
loop_
_entity.id
_entity.type
_entity.pdbx_description
1 polymer ?
#
loop_
_entity_poly.entity_id
_entity_poly.type
_entity_poly.pdbx_seq_one_letter_code
_entity_poly.pdbx_strand_id
1 'polypeptide(L)'
;MKIYFITKPQIIIGIISGIILVFLGFFIVNRLDYGPIEPTTDFSPIYQGSGEKQQISLAVNVDWGEEFIPDMIKIFNQNKIKCSFFLTGRWTEKFPNIAKVISQNNHEIGNHGYKHDSTNNMSLEQVKSDIIKTEKIIKSATGIKTKLYAPPSGERGEHVLKAARDLGYQVILWSIDTIDWQCPAPQTIMSRVLDKAHNGAIVLMHPTEPTLKALPGIIRELKKRGFQFVTVSENIKG
;
A
#
# COMPACT_ATOMS: atom_id res chain seq x y z
N MET A 1 -43.41 -3.36 -64.80
CA MET A 1 -42.74 -2.27 -64.06
C MET A 1 -43.75 -1.68 -63.08
N LYS A 2 -43.60 -1.88 -61.76
CA LYS A 2 -44.51 -1.27 -60.77
C LYS A 2 -44.06 0.17 -60.52
N ILE A 3 -44.88 1.13 -60.91
CA ILE A 3 -44.64 2.56 -60.68
C ILE A 3 -45.30 2.92 -59.35
N TYR A 4 -44.52 3.35 -58.37
CA TYR A 4 -45.02 3.80 -57.08
C TYR A 4 -45.25 5.31 -57.12
N PHE A 5 -46.50 5.74 -56.92
CA PHE A 5 -46.86 7.15 -56.83
C PHE A 5 -46.83 7.58 -55.37
N ILE A 6 -45.84 8.42 -55.01
CA ILE A 6 -45.80 9.05 -53.68
C ILE A 6 -46.67 10.31 -53.73
N THR A 7 -47.71 10.33 -52.92
CA THR A 7 -48.61 11.48 -52.81
C THR A 7 -48.01 12.58 -51.92
N LYS A 8 -48.38 13.85 -52.14
CA LYS A 8 -47.89 14.98 -51.31
C LYS A 8 -48.05 14.73 -49.79
N PRO A 9 -49.16 14.15 -49.28
CA PRO A 9 -49.28 13.80 -47.86
C PRO A 9 -48.25 12.77 -47.37
N GLN A 10 -47.88 11.79 -48.19
CA GLN A 10 -46.87 10.78 -47.83
C GLN A 10 -45.46 11.39 -47.75
N ILE A 11 -45.15 12.39 -48.59
CA ILE A 11 -43.89 13.16 -48.49
C ILE A 11 -43.84 13.92 -47.17
N ILE A 12 -44.94 14.60 -46.80
CA ILE A 12 -45.04 15.38 -45.56
C ILE A 12 -44.87 14.46 -44.33
N ILE A 13 -45.54 13.31 -44.31
CA ILE A 13 -45.42 12.32 -43.22
C ILE A 13 -43.99 11.80 -43.11
N GLY A 14 -43.32 11.54 -44.25
CA GLY A 14 -41.92 11.13 -44.27
C GLY A 14 -40.98 12.17 -43.67
N ILE A 15 -41.17 13.45 -44.01
CA ILE A 15 -40.38 14.57 -43.48
C ILE A 15 -40.59 14.73 -41.97
N ILE A 16 -41.85 14.72 -41.51
CA ILE A 16 -42.17 14.83 -40.07
C ILE A 16 -41.56 13.66 -39.29
N SER A 17 -41.67 12.43 -39.80
CA SER A 17 -41.09 11.24 -39.17
C SER A 17 -39.57 11.32 -39.09
N GLY A 18 -38.91 11.82 -40.15
CA GLY A 18 -37.46 12.07 -40.15
C GLY A 18 -37.05 13.10 -39.10
N ILE A 19 -37.79 14.22 -39.01
CA ILE A 19 -37.53 15.26 -38.00
C ILE A 19 -37.68 14.70 -36.58
N ILE A 20 -38.75 13.94 -36.31
CA ILE A 20 -38.96 13.30 -35.00
C ILE A 20 -37.81 12.35 -34.65
N LEU A 21 -37.33 11.54 -35.60
CA LEU A 21 -36.21 10.63 -35.37
C LEU A 21 -34.90 11.38 -35.07
N VAL A 22 -34.66 12.52 -35.74
CA VAL A 22 -33.50 13.38 -35.47
C VAL A 22 -33.59 13.99 -34.07
N PHE A 23 -34.76 14.50 -33.68
CA PHE A 23 -34.97 15.05 -32.33
C PHE A 23 -34.88 13.97 -31.25
N LEU A 24 -35.40 12.76 -31.51
CA LEU A 24 -35.30 11.63 -30.58
C LEU A 24 -33.84 11.18 -30.41
N GLY A 25 -33.07 11.11 -31.50
CA GLY A 25 -31.64 10.83 -31.47
C GLY A 25 -30.86 11.88 -30.68
N PHE A 26 -31.14 13.17 -30.90
CA PHE A 26 -30.53 14.27 -30.15
C PHE A 26 -30.88 14.21 -28.66
N PHE A 27 -32.13 13.86 -28.33
CA PHE A 27 -32.57 13.71 -26.94
C PHE A 27 -31.90 12.52 -26.24
N ILE A 28 -31.68 11.40 -26.95
CA ILE A 28 -30.95 10.23 -26.43
C ILE A 28 -29.47 10.56 -26.23
N VAL A 29 -28.82 11.19 -27.21
CA VAL A 29 -27.40 11.58 -27.09
C VAL A 29 -27.18 12.55 -25.93
N ASN A 30 -28.10 13.49 -25.71
CA ASN A 30 -28.01 14.44 -24.60
C ASN A 30 -28.44 13.86 -23.23
N ARG A 31 -29.03 12.65 -23.20
CA ARG A 31 -29.31 11.91 -21.96
C ARG A 31 -28.30 10.80 -21.66
N LEU A 32 -27.39 10.51 -22.59
CA LEU A 32 -26.21 9.71 -22.29
C LEU A 32 -25.27 10.58 -21.45
N ASP A 33 -25.52 10.54 -20.14
CA ASP A 33 -24.65 11.11 -19.13
C ASP A 33 -23.34 10.31 -19.14
N TYR A 34 -22.43 10.70 -20.03
CA TYR A 34 -21.03 10.31 -19.90
C TYR A 34 -20.51 11.05 -18.68
N GLY A 35 -20.75 10.47 -17.51
CA GLY A 35 -20.22 10.96 -16.25
C GLY A 35 -18.72 11.27 -16.40
N PRO A 36 -18.19 12.22 -15.62
CA PRO A 36 -16.80 12.62 -15.74
C PRO A 36 -15.92 11.38 -15.75
N ILE A 37 -15.11 11.23 -16.81
CA ILE A 37 -14.05 10.22 -16.85
C ILE A 37 -13.07 10.67 -15.78
N GLU A 38 -13.27 10.19 -14.55
CA GLU A 38 -12.31 10.30 -13.48
C GLU A 38 -10.98 9.79 -14.06
N PRO A 39 -9.91 10.60 -14.08
CA PRO A 39 -8.62 10.12 -14.51
C PRO A 39 -8.26 8.97 -13.57
N THR A 40 -8.31 7.75 -14.09
CA THR A 40 -7.84 6.55 -13.42
C THR A 40 -6.32 6.64 -13.35
N THR A 41 -5.83 7.51 -12.46
CA THR A 41 -4.52 7.29 -11.88
C THR A 41 -4.60 5.91 -11.26
N ASP A 42 -3.90 4.97 -11.89
CA ASP A 42 -3.84 3.59 -11.46
C ASP A 42 -3.20 3.57 -10.07
N PHE A 43 -4.04 3.62 -9.04
CA PHE A 43 -3.60 3.47 -7.66
C PHE A 43 -3.22 2.01 -7.48
N SER A 44 -1.98 1.74 -7.82
CA SER A 44 -1.37 0.43 -7.71
C SER A 44 -0.56 0.35 -6.42
N PRO A 45 -0.56 -0.81 -5.72
CA PRO A 45 0.35 -1.06 -4.62
C PRO A 45 1.81 -0.87 -5.03
N ILE A 46 2.62 -0.33 -4.13
CA ILE A 46 4.04 -0.11 -4.35
C ILE A 46 4.82 -1.29 -3.76
N TYR A 47 5.49 -2.06 -4.61
CA TYR A 47 6.27 -3.24 -4.22
C TYR A 47 7.74 -2.92 -3.96
N GLN A 48 8.25 -1.86 -4.58
CA GLN A 48 9.63 -1.40 -4.49
C GLN A 48 9.69 0.11 -4.77
N GLY A 49 10.76 0.75 -4.31
CA GLY A 49 11.14 2.10 -4.70
C GLY A 49 11.82 2.16 -6.07
N SER A 50 12.55 3.26 -6.29
CA SER A 50 13.22 3.50 -7.57
C SER A 50 14.36 2.52 -7.84
N GLY A 51 14.36 1.95 -9.06
CA GLY A 51 15.43 1.08 -9.54
C GLY A 51 16.72 1.83 -9.91
N GLU A 52 16.68 3.17 -9.97
CA GLU A 52 17.82 3.98 -10.40
C GLU A 52 18.86 4.18 -9.29
N LYS A 53 18.41 4.19 -8.03
CA LYS A 53 19.27 4.40 -6.87
C LYS A 53 19.55 3.07 -6.17
N GLN A 54 20.80 2.88 -5.74
CA GLN A 54 21.19 1.70 -4.97
C GLN A 54 20.74 1.81 -3.51
N GLN A 55 19.42 1.85 -3.33
CA GLN A 55 18.72 2.01 -2.07
C GLN A 55 17.94 0.74 -1.71
N ILE A 56 17.77 0.50 -0.42
CA ILE A 56 16.96 -0.60 0.11
C ILE A 56 16.25 -0.17 1.39
N SER A 57 15.02 -0.62 1.58
CA SER A 57 14.23 -0.36 2.78
C SER A 57 13.93 -1.64 3.54
N LEU A 58 13.97 -1.55 4.87
CA LEU A 58 13.47 -2.61 5.74
C LEU A 58 12.07 -2.19 6.24
N ALA A 59 11.06 -2.99 5.90
CA ALA A 59 9.67 -2.83 6.31
C ALA A 59 9.35 -3.88 7.39
N VAL A 60 9.20 -3.43 8.63
CA VAL A 60 8.93 -4.29 9.80
C VAL A 60 7.44 -4.22 10.13
N ASN A 61 6.69 -5.29 9.83
CA ASN A 61 5.29 -5.39 10.21
C ASN A 61 5.18 -5.86 11.67
N VAL A 62 4.37 -5.17 12.48
CA VAL A 62 4.26 -5.39 13.92
C VAL A 62 2.80 -5.56 14.34
N ASP A 63 2.44 -6.80 14.67
CA ASP A 63 1.21 -7.15 15.40
C ASP A 63 1.52 -7.93 16.71
N TRP A 64 2.79 -8.33 16.89
CA TRP A 64 3.35 -9.11 18.01
C TRP A 64 4.87 -8.91 18.04
N GLY A 65 5.59 -9.56 18.98
CA GLY A 65 7.05 -9.60 19.03
C GLY A 65 7.68 -8.38 19.72
N GLU A 66 6.92 -7.76 20.63
CA GLU A 66 7.33 -6.61 21.44
C GLU A 66 8.70 -6.78 22.12
N GLU A 67 9.07 -8.01 22.48
CA GLU A 67 10.31 -8.35 23.16
C GLU A 67 11.55 -8.18 22.27
N PHE A 68 11.41 -8.26 20.94
CA PHE A 68 12.53 -8.18 20.00
C PHE A 68 12.78 -6.75 19.50
N ILE A 69 11.77 -5.87 19.56
CA ILE A 69 11.84 -4.51 19.01
C ILE A 69 12.97 -3.67 19.63
N PRO A 70 13.18 -3.65 20.97
CA PRO A 70 14.27 -2.87 21.55
C PRO A 70 15.65 -3.26 21.01
N ASP A 71 15.92 -4.56 20.82
CA ASP A 71 17.18 -5.04 20.29
C ASP A 71 17.31 -4.79 18.77
N MET A 72 16.21 -4.87 18.01
CA MET A 72 16.20 -4.43 16.60
C MET A 72 16.58 -2.95 16.47
N ILE A 73 15.96 -2.07 17.27
CA ILE A 73 16.28 -0.63 17.30
C ILE A 73 17.75 -0.41 17.66
N LYS A 74 18.28 -1.15 18.65
CA LYS A 74 19.70 -1.08 19.02
C LYS A 74 20.61 -1.43 17.83
N ILE A 75 20.31 -2.51 17.11
CA ILE A 75 21.07 -2.91 15.92
C ILE A 75 20.99 -1.83 14.84
N PHE A 76 19.80 -1.27 14.59
CA PHE A 76 19.61 -0.22 13.59
C PHE A 76 20.39 1.05 13.93
N ASN A 77 20.36 1.48 15.20
CA ASN A 77 21.10 2.63 15.70
C ASN A 77 22.61 2.44 15.61
N GLN A 78 23.12 1.28 16.03
CA GLN A 78 24.56 0.94 15.91
C GLN A 78 25.02 0.99 14.45
N ASN A 79 24.13 0.65 13.53
CA ASN A 79 24.40 0.70 12.10
C ASN A 79 24.04 2.05 11.45
N LYS A 80 23.52 3.02 12.19
CA LYS A 80 23.06 4.32 11.66
C LYS A 80 22.07 4.18 10.50
N ILE A 81 21.17 3.19 10.56
CA ILE A 81 20.13 2.99 9.54
C ILE A 81 18.75 3.34 10.09
N LYS A 82 17.88 3.86 9.21
CA LYS A 82 16.45 4.05 9.48
C LYS A 82 15.65 3.00 8.73
N CYS A 83 14.52 2.63 9.32
CA CYS A 83 13.63 1.57 8.85
C CYS A 83 12.19 2.06 8.98
N SER A 84 11.25 1.36 8.37
CA SER A 84 9.82 1.66 8.44
C SER A 84 9.10 0.57 9.21
N PHE A 85 8.44 0.93 10.30
CA PHE A 85 7.63 0.02 11.12
C PHE A 85 6.15 0.22 10.79
N PHE A 86 5.48 -0.83 10.36
CA PHE A 86 4.03 -0.84 10.11
C PHE A 86 3.34 -1.45 11.32
N LEU A 87 2.65 -0.62 12.10
CA LEU A 87 2.09 -1.02 13.39
C LEU A 87 0.60 -1.31 13.27
N THR A 88 0.14 -2.40 13.89
CA THR A 88 -1.30 -2.57 14.09
C THR A 88 -1.79 -1.69 15.24
N GLY A 89 -3.04 -1.22 15.12
CA GLY A 89 -3.63 -0.38 16.16
C GLY A 89 -3.83 -1.14 17.48
N ARG A 90 -4.25 -2.41 17.43
CA ARG A 90 -4.39 -3.26 18.63
C ARG A 90 -3.06 -3.44 19.36
N TRP A 91 -1.98 -3.71 18.62
CA TRP A 91 -0.65 -3.82 19.21
C TRP A 91 -0.21 -2.50 19.83
N THR A 92 -0.45 -1.39 19.13
CA THR A 92 -0.08 -0.04 19.61
C THR A 92 -0.84 0.38 20.86
N GLU A 93 -2.12 0.01 21.01
CA GLU A 93 -2.90 0.22 22.26
C GLU A 93 -2.28 -0.53 23.44
N LYS A 94 -1.78 -1.74 23.22
CA LYS A 94 -1.18 -2.60 24.25
C LYS A 94 0.24 -2.15 24.60
N PHE A 95 1.02 -1.68 23.63
CA PHE A 95 2.43 -1.33 23.79
C PHE A 95 2.76 0.12 23.34
N PRO A 96 2.05 1.14 23.85
CA PRO A 96 2.23 2.53 23.40
C PRO A 96 3.64 3.05 23.69
N ASN A 97 4.27 2.58 24.77
CA ASN A 97 5.63 2.97 25.13
C ASN A 97 6.66 2.46 24.11
N ILE A 98 6.47 1.25 23.56
CA ILE A 98 7.40 0.71 22.56
C ILE A 98 7.19 1.44 21.23
N ALA A 99 5.94 1.71 20.83
CA ALA A 99 5.64 2.55 19.66
C ALA A 99 6.29 3.94 19.76
N LYS A 100 6.27 4.55 20.95
CA LYS A 100 6.95 5.82 21.23
C LYS A 100 8.47 5.70 21.13
N VAL A 101 9.07 4.60 21.59
CA VAL A 101 10.51 4.35 21.42
C VAL A 101 10.88 4.23 19.95
N ILE A 102 10.07 3.57 19.12
CA ILE A 102 10.28 3.51 17.66
C ILE A 102 10.33 4.94 17.08
N SER A 103 9.36 5.79 17.40
CA SER A 103 9.32 7.16 16.86
C SER A 103 10.45 8.04 17.39
N GLN A 104 10.79 7.95 18.67
CA GLN A 104 11.89 8.72 19.29
C GLN A 104 13.27 8.35 18.73
N ASN A 105 13.41 7.14 18.17
CA ASN A 105 14.62 6.73 17.44
C ASN A 105 14.59 7.13 15.96
N ASN A 106 13.67 8.01 15.54
CA ASN A 106 13.54 8.54 14.18
C ASN A 106 13.32 7.47 13.11
N HIS A 107 12.69 6.34 13.47
CA HIS A 107 12.20 5.38 12.48
C HIS A 107 10.89 5.88 11.87
N GLU A 108 10.62 5.50 10.62
CA GLU A 108 9.33 5.79 9.98
C GLU A 108 8.26 4.87 10.58
N ILE A 109 7.04 5.40 10.75
CA ILE A 109 5.88 4.64 11.20
C ILE A 109 4.80 4.67 10.11
N GLY A 110 4.35 3.47 9.74
CA GLY A 110 3.21 3.22 8.86
C GLY A 110 2.07 2.52 9.59
N ASN A 111 0.93 2.46 8.93
CA ASN A 111 -0.30 1.84 9.41
C ASN A 111 -0.39 0.39 8.92
N HIS A 112 -0.73 -0.56 9.80
CA HIS A 112 -0.92 -1.98 9.47
C HIS A 112 -2.33 -2.49 9.77
N GLY A 113 -3.31 -1.59 9.81
CA GLY A 113 -4.69 -1.91 10.20
C GLY A 113 -4.84 -2.17 11.70
N TYR A 114 -6.05 -2.50 12.18
CA TYR A 114 -6.32 -2.55 13.61
C TYR A 114 -5.97 -3.90 14.25
N LYS A 115 -6.57 -5.01 13.79
CA LYS A 115 -6.45 -6.35 14.42
C LYS A 115 -5.76 -7.42 13.57
N HIS A 116 -5.25 -7.05 12.39
CA HIS A 116 -4.75 -8.00 11.39
C HIS A 116 -5.85 -8.95 10.87
N ASP A 117 -7.09 -8.46 10.78
CA ASP A 117 -8.20 -9.16 10.13
C ASP A 117 -8.00 -9.15 8.59
N SER A 118 -8.59 -10.13 7.89
CA SER A 118 -8.62 -10.13 6.42
C SER A 118 -9.47 -8.96 5.90
N THR A 119 -8.78 -7.93 5.42
CA THR A 119 -9.33 -6.73 4.79
C THR A 119 -10.06 -7.02 3.48
N ASN A 120 -9.68 -8.08 2.75
CA ASN A 120 -10.40 -8.54 1.56
C ASN A 120 -11.84 -8.97 1.88
N ASN A 121 -12.11 -9.41 3.11
CA ASN A 121 -13.44 -9.80 3.58
C ASN A 121 -14.23 -8.63 4.20
N MET A 122 -13.65 -7.44 4.25
CA MET A 122 -14.29 -6.23 4.77
C MET A 122 -14.94 -5.42 3.64
N SER A 123 -15.97 -4.65 3.96
CA SER A 123 -16.47 -3.60 3.07
C SER A 123 -15.49 -2.42 2.99
N LEU A 124 -15.63 -1.59 1.95
CA LEU A 124 -14.87 -0.34 1.79
C LEU A 124 -14.86 0.52 3.07
N GLU A 125 -16.04 0.71 3.68
CA GLU A 125 -16.18 1.55 4.87
C GLU A 125 -15.59 0.90 6.13
N GLN A 126 -15.61 -0.42 6.21
CA GLN A 126 -14.90 -1.15 7.28
C GLN A 126 -13.38 -0.95 7.16
N VAL A 127 -12.81 -1.08 5.95
CA VAL A 127 -11.37 -0.82 5.74
C VAL A 127 -11.01 0.62 6.07
N LYS A 128 -11.82 1.61 5.64
CA LYS A 128 -11.59 3.02 5.99
C LYS A 128 -11.60 3.24 7.50
N SER A 129 -12.60 2.71 8.19
CA SER A 129 -12.73 2.81 9.64
C SER A 129 -11.53 2.20 10.35
N ASP A 130 -11.05 1.05 9.86
CA ASP A 130 -9.89 0.33 10.39
C ASP A 130 -8.59 1.16 10.27
N ILE A 131 -8.34 1.73 9.09
CA ILE A 131 -7.18 2.61 8.84
C ILE A 131 -7.27 3.87 9.72
N ILE A 132 -8.43 4.55 9.76
CA ILE A 132 -8.64 5.78 10.55
C ILE A 132 -8.47 5.51 12.04
N LYS A 133 -9.03 4.42 12.55
CA LYS A 133 -8.90 4.04 13.95
C LYS A 133 -7.43 3.82 14.32
N THR A 134 -6.72 3.07 13.49
CA THR A 134 -5.30 2.77 13.69
C THR A 134 -4.44 4.04 13.64
N GLU A 135 -4.70 4.96 12.70
CA GLU A 135 -4.02 6.25 12.64
C GLU A 135 -4.17 7.03 13.95
N LYS A 136 -5.39 7.12 14.49
CA LYS A 136 -5.67 7.84 15.74
C LYS A 136 -4.88 7.26 16.91
N ILE A 137 -4.83 5.93 17.02
CA ILE A 137 -4.09 5.23 18.06
C ILE A 137 -2.59 5.49 17.93
N ILE A 138 -2.02 5.30 16.73
CA ILE A 138 -0.60 5.56 16.46
C ILE A 138 -0.25 7.01 16.77
N LYS A 139 -1.07 7.96 16.30
CA LYS A 139 -0.86 9.38 16.56
C LYS A 139 -0.90 9.71 18.05
N SER A 140 -1.81 9.09 18.80
CA SER A 140 -1.89 9.26 20.25
C SER A 140 -0.64 8.76 20.97
N ALA A 141 -0.08 7.62 20.55
CA ALA A 141 1.10 7.04 21.18
C ALA A 141 2.42 7.75 20.79
N THR A 142 2.51 8.21 19.54
CA THR A 142 3.79 8.59 18.92
C THR A 142 3.87 10.06 18.47
N GLY A 143 2.73 10.75 18.37
CA GLY A 143 2.62 12.07 17.76
C GLY A 143 2.60 12.05 16.22
N ILE A 144 2.80 10.90 15.58
CA ILE A 144 2.94 10.78 14.13
C ILE A 144 1.59 10.48 13.48
N LYS A 145 1.21 11.27 12.46
CA LYS A 145 0.15 10.91 11.53
C LYS A 145 0.73 10.08 10.39
N THR A 146 0.28 8.83 10.26
CA THR A 146 0.76 7.89 9.24
C THR A 146 0.32 8.31 7.83
N LYS A 147 1.12 7.91 6.82
CA LYS A 147 0.82 8.14 5.39
C LYS A 147 0.95 6.88 4.53
N LEU A 148 1.64 5.87 5.05
CA LEU A 148 1.85 4.59 4.40
C LEU A 148 0.95 3.56 5.07
N TYR A 149 0.33 2.70 4.26
CA TYR A 149 -0.50 1.59 4.71
C TYR A 149 0.06 0.29 4.14
N ALA A 150 0.48 -0.62 5.01
CA ALA A 150 0.75 -2.00 4.62
C ALA A 150 -0.48 -2.83 5.00
N PRO A 151 -1.23 -3.38 4.04
CA PRO A 151 -2.39 -4.21 4.37
C PRO A 151 -1.94 -5.55 4.99
N PRO A 152 -2.62 -6.05 6.03
CA PRO A 152 -2.41 -7.39 6.57
C PRO A 152 -2.34 -8.45 5.46
N SER A 153 -1.41 -9.39 5.59
CA SER A 153 -1.21 -10.48 4.61
C SER A 153 -0.96 -10.05 3.16
N GLY A 154 -0.65 -8.78 2.90
CA GLY A 154 -0.46 -8.24 1.54
C GLY A 154 -1.74 -8.14 0.71
N GLU A 155 -2.89 -8.08 1.38
CA GLU A 155 -4.20 -8.01 0.73
C GLU A 155 -4.42 -6.70 -0.02
N ARG A 156 -5.03 -6.79 -1.21
CA ARG A 156 -5.05 -5.70 -2.19
C ARG A 156 -6.30 -5.73 -3.06
N GLY A 157 -7.42 -6.18 -2.50
CA GLY A 157 -8.72 -6.09 -3.16
C GLY A 157 -9.06 -4.65 -3.54
N GLU A 158 -9.90 -4.48 -4.56
CA GLU A 158 -10.25 -3.17 -5.11
C GLU A 158 -10.75 -2.20 -4.03
N HIS A 159 -11.57 -2.68 -3.10
CA HIS A 159 -12.07 -1.88 -1.97
C HIS A 159 -10.99 -1.51 -0.97
N VAL A 160 -9.96 -2.34 -0.76
CA VAL A 160 -8.80 -2.03 0.09
C VAL A 160 -7.99 -0.89 -0.53
N LEU A 161 -7.70 -1.02 -1.83
CA LEU A 161 -6.97 -0.01 -2.59
C LEU A 161 -7.74 1.31 -2.65
N LYS A 162 -9.05 1.24 -2.89
CA LYS A 162 -9.92 2.41 -2.89
C LYS A 162 -9.99 3.07 -1.51
N ALA A 163 -10.10 2.30 -0.42
CA ALA A 163 -10.10 2.85 0.93
C ALA A 163 -8.81 3.65 1.21
N ALA A 164 -7.65 3.05 0.91
CA ALA A 164 -6.36 3.72 1.10
C ALA A 164 -6.25 4.99 0.25
N ARG A 165 -6.66 4.93 -1.03
CA ARG A 165 -6.69 6.08 -1.94
C ARG A 165 -7.58 7.21 -1.41
N ASP A 166 -8.83 6.90 -1.06
CA ASP A 166 -9.81 7.87 -0.55
C ASP A 166 -9.31 8.57 0.73
N LEU A 167 -8.46 7.89 1.52
CA LEU A 167 -7.85 8.43 2.74
C LEU A 167 -6.49 9.09 2.52
N GLY A 168 -5.97 9.11 1.28
CA GLY A 168 -4.68 9.70 0.93
C GLY A 168 -3.47 8.88 1.37
N TYR A 169 -3.63 7.58 1.59
CA TYR A 169 -2.55 6.64 1.92
C TYR A 169 -1.90 6.08 0.65
N GLN A 170 -0.61 5.77 0.73
CA GLN A 170 0.05 4.90 -0.24
C GLN A 170 0.06 3.46 0.27
N VAL A 171 -0.33 2.50 -0.58
CA VAL A 171 -0.31 1.07 -0.25
C VAL A 171 1.08 0.52 -0.49
N ILE A 172 1.71 -0.01 0.56
CA ILE A 172 3.07 -0.56 0.54
C ILE A 172 3.01 -2.08 0.67
N LEU A 173 3.67 -2.75 -0.27
CA LEU A 173 3.97 -4.17 -0.23
C LEU A 173 5.49 -4.35 -0.24
N TRP A 174 5.99 -5.45 -0.79
CA TRP A 174 7.40 -5.79 -0.77
C TRP A 174 7.81 -6.52 -2.05
N SER A 175 9.07 -6.38 -2.41
CA SER A 175 9.71 -7.15 -3.49
C SER A 175 10.55 -8.30 -2.95
N ILE A 176 10.86 -8.31 -1.65
CA ILE A 176 11.60 -9.36 -0.96
C ILE A 176 10.86 -9.77 0.31
N ASP A 177 10.48 -11.05 0.40
CA ASP A 177 9.88 -11.64 1.61
C ASP A 177 10.92 -12.50 2.35
N THR A 178 11.10 -12.25 3.64
CA THR A 178 11.94 -13.06 4.52
C THR A 178 11.30 -14.40 4.88
N ILE A 179 9.96 -14.46 4.92
CA ILE A 179 9.16 -15.58 5.42
C ILE A 179 9.65 -15.98 6.82
N ASP A 180 9.97 -14.98 7.64
CA ASP A 180 10.54 -15.14 8.97
C ASP A 180 9.52 -15.59 10.01
N TRP A 181 8.24 -15.32 9.78
CA TRP A 181 7.11 -15.81 10.58
C TRP A 181 6.99 -17.35 10.63
N GLN A 182 7.65 -18.08 9.72
CA GLN A 182 7.77 -19.55 9.79
C GLN A 182 8.92 -20.02 10.70
N CYS A 183 9.61 -19.08 11.37
CA CYS A 183 10.78 -19.33 12.21
C CYS A 183 11.89 -20.16 11.53
N PRO A 184 12.30 -19.87 10.27
CA PRO A 184 13.41 -20.57 9.63
C PRO A 184 14.74 -20.23 10.32
N ALA A 185 15.82 -20.93 9.96
CA ALA A 185 17.16 -20.58 10.45
C ALA A 185 17.54 -19.14 10.00
N PRO A 186 18.27 -18.37 10.85
CA PRO A 186 18.70 -17.01 10.50
C PRO A 186 19.47 -16.93 9.16
N GLN A 187 20.24 -17.96 8.83
CA GLN A 187 20.99 -18.05 7.58
C GLN A 187 20.03 -18.14 6.37
N THR A 188 18.91 -18.84 6.50
CA THR A 188 17.89 -18.91 5.45
C THR A 188 17.26 -17.54 5.19
N ILE A 189 16.96 -16.79 6.26
CA ILE A 189 16.46 -15.40 6.14
C ILE A 189 17.49 -14.54 5.42
N MET A 190 18.76 -14.61 5.84
CA MET A 190 19.84 -13.85 5.24
C MET A 190 20.00 -14.18 3.74
N SER A 191 20.04 -15.45 3.34
CA SER A 191 20.12 -15.85 1.93
C SER A 191 18.94 -15.32 1.12
N ARG A 192 17.69 -15.45 1.61
CA ARG A 192 16.50 -14.93 0.91
C ARG A 192 16.59 -13.44 0.62
N VAL A 193 17.15 -12.66 1.56
CA VAL A 193 17.35 -11.22 1.37
C VAL A 193 18.49 -10.94 0.40
N LEU A 194 19.65 -11.55 0.63
CA LEU A 194 20.86 -11.25 -0.13
C LEU A 194 20.80 -11.74 -1.58
N ASP A 195 20.16 -12.88 -1.85
CA ASP A 195 20.05 -13.46 -3.19
C ASP A 195 19.07 -12.69 -4.07
N LYS A 196 18.14 -11.96 -3.46
CA LYS A 196 17.11 -11.16 -4.14
C LYS A 196 17.36 -9.65 -4.06
N ALA A 197 18.46 -9.21 -3.44
CA ALA A 197 18.75 -7.79 -3.25
C ALA A 197 18.88 -7.06 -4.59
N HIS A 198 18.09 -6.00 -4.78
CA HIS A 198 18.09 -5.15 -5.96
C HIS A 198 17.82 -3.69 -5.58
N ASN A 199 18.12 -2.76 -6.49
CA ASN A 199 17.86 -1.34 -6.31
C ASN A 199 16.37 -1.08 -6.07
N GLY A 200 16.08 -0.26 -5.07
CA GLY A 200 14.71 0.07 -4.70
C GLY A 200 14.02 -1.00 -3.84
N ALA A 201 14.68 -2.11 -3.51
CA ALA A 201 13.99 -3.21 -2.83
C ALA A 201 13.35 -2.79 -1.49
N ILE A 202 12.16 -3.35 -1.23
CA ILE A 202 11.48 -3.27 0.07
C ILE A 202 11.48 -4.69 0.64
N VAL A 203 12.15 -4.87 1.78
CA VAL A 203 12.29 -6.15 2.47
C VAL A 203 11.24 -6.24 3.57
N LEU A 204 10.27 -7.15 3.43
CA LEU A 204 9.31 -7.48 4.47
C LEU A 204 9.95 -8.35 5.55
N MET A 205 9.77 -7.97 6.81
CA MET A 205 10.13 -8.75 7.98
C MET A 205 9.20 -8.46 9.17
N HIS A 206 9.36 -9.25 10.23
CA HIS A 206 8.62 -9.16 11.49
C HIS A 206 9.61 -9.21 12.67
N PRO A 207 9.22 -8.72 13.85
CA PRO A 207 10.04 -8.85 15.05
C PRO A 207 10.03 -10.30 15.55
N THR A 208 10.93 -11.11 15.01
CA THR A 208 11.09 -12.53 15.36
C THR A 208 12.51 -12.79 15.86
N GLU A 209 12.70 -13.82 16.68
CA GLU A 209 14.05 -14.22 17.13
C GLU A 209 14.98 -14.53 15.93
N PRO A 210 14.57 -15.29 14.90
CA PRO A 210 15.43 -15.54 13.75
C PRO A 210 15.79 -14.29 12.95
N THR A 211 14.84 -13.37 12.76
CA THR A 211 15.10 -12.07 12.10
C THR A 211 16.11 -11.26 12.91
N LEU A 212 15.93 -11.18 14.23
CA LEU A 212 16.86 -10.46 15.11
C LEU A 212 18.29 -11.00 14.98
N LYS A 213 18.46 -12.33 14.90
CA LYS A 213 19.76 -12.98 14.69
C LYS A 213 20.33 -12.75 13.28
N ALA A 214 19.48 -12.64 12.25
CA ALA A 214 19.90 -12.44 10.86
C ALA A 214 20.29 -10.99 10.54
N LEU A 215 19.66 -10.01 11.19
CA LEU A 215 19.79 -8.58 10.91
C LEU A 215 21.25 -8.08 10.82
N PRO A 216 22.17 -8.39 11.76
CA PRO A 216 23.55 -7.91 11.67
C PRO A 216 24.26 -8.37 10.40
N GLY A 217 24.02 -9.62 9.98
CA GLY A 217 24.58 -10.17 8.75
C GLY A 217 24.00 -9.52 7.50
N ILE A 218 22.66 -9.39 7.44
CA ILE A 218 21.96 -8.73 6.34
C ILE A 218 22.47 -7.30 6.14
N ILE A 219 22.52 -6.50 7.22
CA ILE A 219 22.94 -5.09 7.13
C ILE A 219 24.39 -4.98 6.67
N ARG A 220 25.30 -5.79 7.24
CA ARG A 220 26.71 -5.78 6.88
C ARG A 220 26.92 -6.13 5.41
N GLU A 221 26.32 -7.20 4.92
CA GLU A 221 26.53 -7.65 3.54
C GLU A 221 25.88 -6.70 2.51
N LEU A 222 24.70 -6.14 2.80
CA LEU A 222 24.08 -5.15 1.92
C LEU A 222 24.90 -3.85 1.84
N LYS A 223 25.42 -3.36 2.98
CA LYS A 223 26.34 -2.21 2.98
C LYS A 223 27.61 -2.49 2.20
N LYS A 224 28.20 -3.68 2.36
CA LYS A 224 29.39 -4.10 1.61
C LYS A 224 29.14 -4.11 0.10
N ARG A 225 27.91 -4.40 -0.32
CA ARG A 225 27.47 -4.34 -1.73
C ARG A 225 27.15 -2.93 -2.22
N GLY A 226 27.17 -1.91 -1.35
CA GLY A 226 26.92 -0.51 -1.71
C GLY A 226 25.49 -0.01 -1.47
N PHE A 227 24.60 -0.84 -0.90
CA PHE A 227 23.23 -0.41 -0.62
C PHE A 227 23.15 0.64 0.48
N GLN A 228 22.42 1.71 0.20
CA GLN A 228 22.00 2.70 1.18
C GLN A 228 20.67 2.28 1.81
N PHE A 229 20.63 2.24 3.13
CA PHE A 229 19.40 1.99 3.87
C PHE A 229 18.61 3.27 4.03
N VAL A 230 17.38 3.27 3.54
CA VAL A 230 16.45 4.40 3.59
C VAL A 230 15.07 3.93 4.04
N THR A 231 14.27 4.83 4.59
CA THR A 231 12.85 4.57 4.87
C THR A 231 12.08 4.29 3.58
N VAL A 232 10.93 3.63 3.68
CA VAL A 232 10.08 3.37 2.50
C VAL A 232 9.68 4.66 1.82
N SER A 233 9.28 5.70 2.57
CA SER A 233 8.94 7.02 1.97
C SER A 233 10.09 7.64 1.17
N GLU A 234 11.34 7.47 1.60
CA GLU A 234 12.50 7.97 0.87
C GLU A 234 12.76 7.14 -0.39
N ASN A 235 12.63 5.82 -0.29
CA ASN A 235 12.88 4.88 -1.38
C ASN A 235 11.91 5.06 -2.56
N ILE A 236 10.63 5.34 -2.27
CA ILE A 236 9.57 5.46 -3.29
C ILE A 236 9.49 6.86 -3.93
N LYS A 237 10.16 7.86 -3.35
CA LYS A 237 10.30 9.21 -3.94
C LYS A 237 11.56 9.36 -4.79
N GLY A 238 12.46 8.38 -4.68
CA GLY A 238 13.82 8.40 -5.21
C GLY A 238 13.88 8.39 -6.71
#